data_AF-A0A0G1FMP4-F1
#
_entry.id   AF-A0A0G1FMP4-F1
#
_cell.length_a   1.000
_cell.length_b   1.000
_cell.length_c   1.000
_cell.angle_alpha   90.00
_cell.angle_beta   90.00
_cell.angle_gamma   90.00
#
_symmetry.space_group_name_H-M   'P 1'
#
loop_
_entity.id
_entity.type
_entity.pdbx_description
1 polymer ?
#
loop_
_entity_poly.entity_id
_entity_poly.type
_entity_poly.pdbx_seq_one_letter_code
_entity_poly.pdbx_strand_id
1 'polypeptide(L)' 'MIDKSSINFLIESFLKKGGKIDRYYLREVNRGKRSLVYFNGWFSGQNIRAAIMKSLGKV' A
#
# COMPACT_ATOMS: atom_id res chain seq x y z
N MET A 1 -8.75 11.27 11.39
CA MET A 1 -8.83 9.79 11.40
C MET A 1 -8.60 9.28 9.99
N ILE A 2 -7.57 8.46 9.76
CA ILE A 2 -7.49 7.69 8.50
C ILE A 2 -8.52 6.59 8.67
N ASP A 3 -9.67 6.74 8.02
CA ASP A 3 -10.73 5.74 8.06
C ASP A 3 -10.16 4.40 7.58
N LYS A 4 -10.26 3.35 8.41
CA LYS A 4 -9.81 1.99 8.06
C LYS A 4 -10.47 1.52 6.76
N SER A 5 -11.68 2.01 6.46
CA SER A 5 -12.38 1.78 5.20
C SER A 5 -11.60 2.31 4.00
N SER A 6 -11.05 3.53 4.10
CA SER A 6 -10.31 4.18 3.02
C SER A 6 -9.02 3.45 2.62
N ILE A 7 -8.28 2.91 3.61
CA ILE A 7 -7.03 2.19 3.32
C ILE A 7 -7.30 0.79 2.77
N ASN A 8 -8.33 0.10 3.25
CA ASN A 8 -8.70 -1.21 2.72
C ASN A 8 -9.17 -1.08 1.26
N PHE A 9 -9.99 -0.06 0.95
CA PHE A 9 -10.41 0.23 -0.43
C PHE A 9 -9.21 0.53 -1.35
N LEU A 10 -8.21 1.27 -0.85
CA LEU A 10 -6.98 1.55 -1.60
C LEU A 10 -6.19 0.27 -1.88
N ILE A 11 -6.03 -0.59 -0.88
CA ILE A 11 -5.33 -1.88 -1.00
C ILE A 11 -6.05 -2.77 -2.03
N GLU A 12 -7.37 -2.91 -1.92
CA GLU A 12 -8.16 -3.71 -2.87
C GLU A 12 -8.06 -3.18 -4.30
N SER A 13 -8.19 -1.87 -4.48
CA SER A 13 -8.04 -1.21 -5.79
C SER A 13 -6.63 -1.43 -6.36
N PHE A 14 -5.59 -1.39 -5.52
CA PHE A 14 -4.22 -1.65 -5.92
C PHE A 14 -4.01 -3.10 -6.37
N LEU A 15 -4.53 -4.06 -5.60
CA LEU A 15 -4.45 -5.50 -5.94
C LEU A 15 -5.22 -5.81 -7.24
N LYS A 16 -6.41 -5.22 -7.44
CA LYS A 16 -7.20 -5.36 -8.68
C LYS A 16 -6.47 -4.84 -9.92
N LYS A 17 -5.59 -3.85 -9.76
CA LYS A 17 -4.73 -3.34 -10.85
C LYS A 17 -3.53 -4.24 -11.15
N GLY A 18 -3.30 -5.31 -10.39
CA GLY A 18 -2.14 -6.20 -10.52
C GLY A 18 -0.97 -5.84 -9.59
N GLY A 19 -1.17 -4.91 -8.67
CA GLY A 19 -0.20 -4.60 -7.62
C GLY A 19 -0.01 -5.79 -6.68
N LYS A 20 1.20 -5.92 -6.12
CA LYS A 20 1.53 -6.96 -5.14
C LYS A 20 2.03 -6.32 -3.86
N ILE A 21 1.55 -6.84 -2.73
CA ILE A 21 1.90 -6.38 -1.38
C ILE A 21 2.29 -7.61 -0.58
N ASP A 22 3.38 -7.52 0.18
CA ASP A 22 3.69 -8.53 1.17
C ASP A 22 2.64 -8.51 2.30
N ARG A 23 2.08 -9.68 2.64
CA ARG A 23 1.08 -9.81 3.72
C ARG A 23 1.60 -9.30 5.06
N TYR A 24 2.92 -9.28 5.28
CA TYR A 24 3.55 -8.65 6.43
C TYR A 24 3.07 -7.21 6.63
N TYR A 25 2.97 -6.41 5.57
CA TYR A 25 2.54 -5.00 5.62
C TYR A 25 1.02 -4.83 5.80
N LEU A 26 0.23 -5.87 5.55
CA LEU A 26 -1.24 -5.82 5.69
C LEU A 26 -1.70 -6.01 7.15
N ARG A 27 -0.85 -6.60 8.00
CA ARG A 27 -1.10 -6.76 9.44
C ARG A 27 -1.26 -5.39 10.10
N GLU A 28 -2.27 -5.20 10.94
CA GLU A 28 -2.55 -3.89 11.57
C GLU A 28 -1.33 -3.28 12.26
N VAL A 29 -0.59 -4.09 13.01
CA VAL A 29 0.64 -3.70 13.72
C VAL A 29 1.78 -3.18 12.80
N ASN A 30 1.70 -3.44 11.50
CA ASN A 30 2.71 -3.07 10.51
C ASN A 30 2.21 -2.00 9.53
N ARG A 31 0.92 -1.62 9.55
CA ARG A 31 0.36 -0.65 8.59
C ARG A 31 1.04 0.71 8.63
N GLY A 32 1.54 1.12 9.80
CA GLY A 32 2.28 2.38 10.01
C GLY A 32 3.78 2.27 9.75
N LYS A 33 4.31 1.08 9.45
CA LYS A 33 5.74 0.87 9.22
C LYS A 33 6.10 1.07 7.76
N ARG A 34 7.37 1.39 7.51
CA ARG A 34 7.93 1.45 6.16
C ARG A 34 7.54 0.20 5.38
N SER A 35 6.96 0.41 4.21
CA SER A 35 6.36 -0.64 3.39
C SER A 35 6.96 -0.66 2.00
N LEU A 36 6.97 -1.84 1.39
CA LEU A 36 7.42 -2.07 0.02
C LEU A 36 6.30 -2.76 -0.77
N VAL A 37 5.99 -2.22 -1.95
CA VAL A 37 4.98 -2.79 -2.86
C VAL A 37 5.57 -2.95 -4.26
N TYR A 38 5.00 -3.86 -5.04
CA TYR A 38 5.37 -4.05 -6.44
C TYR A 38 4.22 -3.64 -7.35
N PHE A 39 4.50 -2.81 -8.35
CA PHE A 39 3.59 -2.49 -9.45
C PHE A 39 4.40 -2.03 -10.66
N ASN A 40 4.69 -2.94 -11.59
CA ASN A 40 5.63 -2.70 -12.70
C ASN A 40 7.01 -2.17 -12.25
N GLY A 41 7.42 -2.50 -11.02
CA GLY A 41 8.59 -1.95 -10.33
C GLY A 41 8.41 -1.97 -8.82
N TRP A 42 9.50 -1.79 -8.07
CA TRP A 42 9.48 -1.77 -6.60
C TRP A 42 9.35 -0.35 -6.06
N PHE A 43 8.40 -0.13 -5.15
CA PHE A 43 8.13 1.18 -4.56
C PHE A 43 8.08 1.10 -3.04
N SER A 44 8.95 1.86 -2.38
CA SER A 44 8.95 1.99 -0.92
C SER A 44 8.19 3.25 -0.48
N GLY A 45 7.52 3.18 0.66
CA GLY A 45 6.89 4.32 1.33
C GLY A 45 6.98 4.22 2.84
N GLN A 46 6.78 5.33 3.54
CA GLN A 46 6.80 5.38 5.01
C GLN A 46 5.73 4.50 5.66
N ASN A 47 4.66 4.19 4.93
CA ASN A 47 3.60 3.26 5.27
C ASN A 47 3.01 2.66 3.99
N ILE A 48 2.08 1.71 4.13
CA ILE A 48 1.49 1.02 2.97
C ILE A 48 0.72 1.98 2.05
N ARG A 49 0.05 3.00 2.61
CA ARG A 49 -0.63 4.04 1.83
C ARG A 49 0.35 4.81 0.95
N ALA A 50 1.46 5.26 1.53
CA ALA A 50 2.48 6.02 0.81
C ALA A 50 3.13 5.18 -0.29
N ALA A 51 3.44 3.91 -0.01
CA ALA A 51 4.02 3.00 -0.99
C ALA A 51 3.09 2.76 -2.20
N ILE A 52 1.79 2.55 -1.95
CA ILE A 52 0.78 2.39 -3.00
C ILE A 52 0.59 3.70 -3.79
N MET A 53 0.49 4.84 -3.12
CA MET A 53 0.29 6.12 -3.82
C MET A 53 1.47 6.46 -4.72
N LYS A 54 2.70 6.20 -4.26
CA LYS A 54 3.92 6.38 -5.05
C LYS A 54 3.96 5.45 -6.25
N SER A 55 3.60 4.18 -6.09
CA SER A 55 3.59 3.21 -7.20
C SER A 55 2.57 3.54 -8.29
N LEU A 56 1.50 4.25 -7.93
CA LEU A 56 0.48 4.74 -8.86
C LEU A 56 0.83 6.12 -9.48
N GLY A 57 2.01 6.69 -9.19
CA GLY A 57 2.44 8.00 -9.71
C GLY A 57 1.65 9.18 -9.14
N LYS A 58 1.05 9.05 -7.96
CA LYS A 58 0.23 10.09 -7.33
C LYS A 58 0.98 10.95 -6.32
N VAL A 59 2.28 10.68 -6.09
CA VAL A 59 3.20 11.38 -5.18
C VAL A 59 4.61 11.30 -5.73
#